data_AF-L2GVZ3-F1
#
_entry.id   AF-L2GVZ3-F1
#
_cell.length_a   1.000
_cell.length_b   1.000
_cell.length_c   1.000
_cell.angle_alpha   90.00
_cell.angle_beta   90.00
_cell.angle_gamma   90.00
#
_symmetry.space_group_name_H-M   'P 1'
#
loop_
_entity.id
_entity.type
_entity.pdbx_description
1 polymer ?
#
loop_
_entity_poly.entity_id
_entity_poly.type
_entity_poly.pdbx_seq_one_letter_code
_entity_poly.pdbx_strand_id
1 'polypeptide(L)'
;MVQGEINEAAQKDSSSYVDTFKDVVKSAEDVRTFVDISNMGMPPTNKNDLKRRVSANFDRFKGNYLIISFVFIAIFLIRQLSALFVLVLWAGYFFAVDHFGEKFTVGNYELKNEYVMYFCIVLTVVYLIVFNTIIVSLMVTLSLYMVLVIAHTLCYKDEPSLEDI
;
A
#
# COMPACT_ATOMS: atom_id res chain seq x y z
N MET A 1 35.90 -8.74 -0.75
CA MET A 1 35.34 -7.94 -1.85
C MET A 1 33.87 -8.23 -2.14
N VAL A 2 33.23 -9.22 -1.49
CA VAL A 2 31.82 -9.62 -1.75
C VAL A 2 30.77 -8.72 -1.06
N GLN A 3 31.19 -7.89 -0.09
CA GLN A 3 30.29 -7.03 0.69
C GLN A 3 29.83 -5.76 -0.06
N GLY A 4 30.53 -5.38 -1.15
CA GLY A 4 30.15 -4.23 -1.99
C GLY A 4 29.02 -4.54 -2.97
N GLU A 5 29.03 -5.73 -3.58
CA GLU A 5 28.06 -6.13 -4.60
C GLU A 5 26.66 -6.43 -4.00
N ILE A 6 26.60 -6.94 -2.77
CA ILE A 6 25.32 -7.21 -2.08
C ILE A 6 24.64 -5.89 -1.65
N ASN A 7 25.43 -4.90 -1.22
CA ASN A 7 24.92 -3.56 -0.92
C ASN A 7 24.45 -2.84 -2.19
N GLU A 8 25.16 -2.97 -3.31
CA GLU A 8 24.71 -2.39 -4.58
C GLU A 8 23.41 -3.03 -5.08
N ALA A 9 23.22 -4.34 -4.95
CA ALA A 9 21.99 -5.02 -5.39
C ALA A 9 20.77 -4.64 -4.53
N ALA A 10 20.90 -4.66 -3.20
CA ALA A 10 19.81 -4.28 -2.30
C ALA A 10 19.46 -2.78 -2.39
N GLN A 11 20.48 -1.92 -2.57
CA GLN A 11 20.29 -0.49 -2.77
C GLN A 11 19.67 -0.18 -4.14
N LYS A 12 20.01 -0.94 -5.19
CA LYS A 12 19.41 -0.83 -6.53
C LYS A 12 17.94 -1.25 -6.53
N ASP A 13 17.58 -2.34 -5.87
CA ASP A 13 16.17 -2.78 -5.76
C ASP A 13 15.32 -1.86 -4.87
N SER A 14 15.84 -1.42 -3.73
CA SER A 14 15.15 -0.44 -2.87
C SER A 14 14.95 0.92 -3.57
N SER A 15 15.96 1.39 -4.32
CA SER A 15 15.81 2.60 -5.15
C SER A 15 14.68 2.45 -6.16
N SER A 16 14.56 1.28 -6.80
CA SER A 16 13.51 0.99 -7.79
C SER A 16 12.10 1.11 -7.22
N TYR A 17 11.84 0.55 -6.02
CA TYR A 17 10.51 0.64 -5.38
C TYR A 17 10.19 2.05 -4.90
N VAL A 18 11.15 2.71 -4.26
CA VAL A 18 10.98 4.08 -3.76
C VAL A 18 10.76 5.05 -4.92
N ASP A 19 11.47 4.86 -6.03
CA ASP A 19 11.33 5.70 -7.21
C ASP A 19 10.02 5.42 -7.94
N THR A 20 9.61 4.16 -8.07
CA THR A 20 8.26 3.81 -8.56
C THR A 20 7.16 4.45 -7.71
N PHE A 21 7.30 4.39 -6.38
CA PHE A 21 6.35 5.00 -5.46
C PHE A 21 6.30 6.52 -5.62
N LYS A 22 7.46 7.18 -5.68
CA LYS A 22 7.55 8.62 -5.94
C LYS A 22 6.91 8.97 -7.27
N ASP A 23 7.12 8.17 -8.30
CA ASP A 23 6.55 8.40 -9.63
C ASP A 23 5.03 8.26 -9.62
N VAL A 24 4.49 7.28 -8.91
CA VAL A 24 3.04 7.14 -8.74
C VAL A 24 2.45 8.33 -7.99
N VAL A 25 3.08 8.78 -6.90
CA VAL A 25 2.62 9.96 -6.15
C VAL A 25 2.73 11.24 -6.98
N LYS A 26 3.81 11.41 -7.75
CA LYS A 26 3.98 12.56 -8.66
C LYS A 26 3.00 12.54 -9.83
N SER A 27 2.55 11.36 -10.25
CA SER A 27 1.50 11.21 -11.25
C SER A 27 0.10 11.49 -10.73
N ALA A 28 -0.06 11.91 -9.47
CA ALA A 28 -1.35 12.33 -8.94
C ALA A 28 -1.84 13.58 -9.68
N GLU A 29 -3.08 13.52 -10.14
CA GLU A 29 -3.80 14.62 -10.75
C GLU A 29 -4.19 15.68 -9.72
N ASP A 30 -4.48 16.89 -10.19
CA ASP A 30 -4.96 17.95 -9.30
C ASP A 30 -6.22 17.51 -8.54
N VAL A 31 -6.28 17.85 -7.26
CA VAL A 31 -7.36 17.43 -6.37
C VAL A 31 -8.71 17.98 -6.84
N ARG A 32 -8.73 19.16 -7.49
CA ARG A 32 -9.97 19.73 -8.00
C ARG A 32 -10.51 18.92 -9.17
N THR A 33 -9.63 18.45 -10.05
CA THR A 33 -9.99 17.53 -11.14
C THR A 33 -10.49 16.20 -10.56
N PHE A 34 -9.76 15.63 -9.60
CA PHE A 34 -10.13 14.37 -8.96
C PHE A 34 -11.51 14.44 -8.28
N VAL A 35 -11.85 15.55 -7.62
CA VAL A 35 -13.14 15.72 -6.92
C VAL A 35 -14.17 16.48 -7.77
N ASP A 36 -13.97 16.59 -9.09
CA ASP A 36 -14.90 17.32 -9.95
C ASP A 36 -16.24 16.56 -10.09
N ILE A 37 -17.21 16.96 -9.27
CA ILE A 37 -18.56 16.39 -9.25
C ILE A 37 -19.27 16.59 -10.60
N SER A 38 -18.94 17.65 -11.37
CA SER A 38 -19.55 17.89 -12.68
C SER A 38 -19.18 16.80 -13.70
N ASN A 39 -18.00 16.20 -13.53
CA ASN A 39 -17.52 15.07 -14.33
C ASN A 39 -18.00 13.72 -13.81
N MET A 40 -18.78 13.67 -12.71
CA MET A 40 -19.43 12.44 -12.29
C MET A 40 -20.69 12.19 -13.14
N GLY A 41 -20.91 10.93 -13.50
CA GLY A 41 -22.02 10.45 -14.31
C GLY A 41 -22.47 9.05 -13.91
N MET A 42 -23.50 8.55 -14.59
CA MET A 42 -23.96 7.18 -14.38
C MET A 42 -22.95 6.17 -14.95
N PRO A 43 -22.81 5.00 -14.29
CA PRO A 43 -21.95 3.93 -14.77
C PRO A 43 -22.46 3.39 -16.13
N PRO A 44 -21.56 2.95 -17.03
CA PRO A 44 -21.95 2.36 -18.30
C PRO A 44 -22.77 1.09 -18.09
N THR A 45 -23.79 0.88 -18.91
CA THR A 45 -24.60 -0.36 -18.89
C THR A 45 -23.88 -1.53 -19.57
N ASN A 46 -22.95 -1.24 -20.49
CA ASN A 46 -22.19 -2.23 -21.23
C ASN A 46 -20.90 -2.64 -20.49
N LYS A 47 -20.65 -3.95 -20.41
CA LYS A 47 -19.47 -4.52 -19.71
C LYS A 47 -18.14 -4.09 -20.32
N ASN A 48 -18.07 -3.92 -21.64
CA ASN A 48 -16.84 -3.51 -22.32
C ASN A 48 -16.48 -2.06 -21.98
N ASP A 49 -17.48 -1.17 -22.01
CA ASP A 49 -17.31 0.24 -21.65
C ASP A 49 -17.01 0.41 -20.16
N LEU A 50 -17.62 -0.42 -19.31
CA LEU A 50 -17.32 -0.48 -17.88
C LEU A 50 -15.85 -0.80 -17.62
N LYS A 51 -15.31 -1.86 -18.25
CA LYS A 51 -13.92 -2.26 -18.08
C LYS A 51 -12.97 -1.18 -18.59
N ARG A 52 -13.28 -0.58 -19.74
CA ARG A 52 -12.48 0.51 -20.32
C ARG A 52 -12.43 1.71 -19.38
N ARG A 53 -13.59 2.18 -18.90
CA ARG A 53 -13.69 3.30 -17.96
C ARG A 53 -12.94 3.02 -16.67
N VAL A 54 -13.12 1.82 -16.11
CA VAL A 54 -12.43 1.43 -14.87
C VAL A 54 -10.93 1.45 -15.05
N SER A 55 -10.40 0.87 -16.13
CA SER A 55 -8.96 0.87 -16.40
C SER A 55 -8.43 2.29 -16.60
N ALA A 56 -9.10 3.09 -17.43
CA ALA A 56 -8.68 4.45 -17.75
C ALA A 56 -8.65 5.35 -16.50
N ASN A 57 -9.72 5.33 -15.70
CA ASN A 57 -9.80 6.12 -14.46
C ASN A 57 -8.85 5.59 -13.38
N PHE A 58 -8.61 4.28 -13.31
CA PHE A 58 -7.64 3.70 -12.38
C PHE A 58 -6.22 4.15 -12.72
N ASP A 59 -5.83 4.08 -13.99
CA ASP A 59 -4.51 4.48 -14.46
C ASP A 59 -4.28 5.98 -14.36
N ARG A 60 -5.31 6.79 -14.65
CA ARG A 60 -5.26 8.26 -14.53
C ARG A 60 -5.09 8.71 -13.09
N PHE A 61 -5.90 8.19 -12.17
CA PHE A 61 -5.96 8.67 -10.79
C PHE A 61 -5.22 7.78 -9.78
N LYS A 62 -4.35 6.88 -10.25
CA LYS A 62 -3.55 5.95 -9.39
C LYS A 62 -2.84 6.66 -8.25
N GLY A 63 -2.27 7.85 -8.50
CA GLY A 63 -1.60 8.65 -7.48
C GLY A 63 -2.55 9.15 -6.40
N ASN A 64 -3.72 9.66 -6.80
CA ASN A 64 -4.76 10.13 -5.87
C ASN A 64 -5.32 8.96 -5.03
N TYR A 65 -5.58 7.79 -5.63
CA TYR A 65 -6.03 6.61 -4.88
C TYR A 65 -4.98 6.13 -3.88
N LEU A 66 -3.70 6.16 -4.26
CA LEU A 66 -2.59 5.85 -3.36
C LEU A 66 -2.56 6.82 -2.17
N ILE A 67 -2.69 8.13 -2.40
CA ILE A 67 -2.76 9.14 -1.33
C ILE A 67 -3.96 8.88 -0.41
N ILE A 68 -5.14 8.61 -0.97
CA ILE A 68 -6.35 8.30 -0.19
C ILE A 68 -6.13 7.03 0.63
N SER A 69 -5.45 6.02 0.09
CA SER A 69 -5.14 4.80 0.85
C SER A 69 -4.33 5.11 2.11
N PHE A 70 -3.38 6.05 2.05
CA PHE A 70 -2.63 6.50 3.23
C PHE A 70 -3.51 7.21 4.25
N VAL A 71 -4.48 8.02 3.79
CA VAL A 71 -5.46 8.66 4.69
C VAL A 71 -6.27 7.60 5.43
N PHE A 72 -6.75 6.56 4.73
CA PHE A 72 -7.49 5.46 5.37
C PHE A 72 -6.63 4.64 6.32
N ILE A 73 -5.36 4.36 5.97
CA ILE A 73 -4.40 3.70 6.85
C ILE A 73 -4.16 4.56 8.11
N ALA A 74 -3.98 5.86 7.97
CA ALA A 74 -3.79 6.77 9.10
C ALA A 74 -5.01 6.78 10.03
N ILE A 75 -6.23 6.86 9.47
CA ILE A 75 -7.48 6.77 10.24
C ILE A 75 -7.57 5.44 11.00
N PHE A 76 -7.22 4.33 10.34
CA PHE A 76 -7.19 3.01 10.97
C PHE A 76 -6.21 2.96 12.15
N LEU A 77 -4.98 3.47 11.99
CA LEU A 77 -3.97 3.48 13.04
C LEU A 77 -4.34 4.38 14.22
N ILE A 78 -4.96 5.53 13.97
CA ILE A 78 -5.47 6.40 15.04
C ILE A 78 -6.56 5.68 15.85
N ARG A 79 -7.45 4.96 15.17
CA ARG A 79 -8.53 4.20 15.82
C ARG A 79 -8.04 2.96 16.56
N GLN A 80 -7.00 2.31 16.03
CA GLN A 80 -6.43 1.06 16.55
C GLN A 80 -4.93 1.24 16.80
N LEU A 81 -4.58 2.01 17.83
CA LEU A 81 -3.17 2.24 18.21
C LEU A 81 -2.44 0.93 18.53
N SER A 82 -3.14 -0.12 18.95
CA SER A 82 -2.60 -1.47 19.13
C SER A 82 -2.01 -2.06 17.83
N ALA A 83 -2.52 -1.68 16.66
CA ALA A 83 -1.96 -2.09 15.37
C ALA A 83 -0.54 -1.54 15.13
N LEU A 84 -0.16 -0.43 15.80
CA LEU A 84 1.20 0.11 15.72
C LEU A 84 2.24 -0.88 16.25
N PHE A 85 1.89 -1.73 17.22
CA PHE A 85 2.80 -2.76 17.71
C PHE A 85 3.25 -3.69 16.59
N VAL A 86 2.30 -4.16 15.76
CA VAL A 86 2.60 -5.04 14.62
C VAL A 86 3.46 -4.29 13.61
N LEU A 87 3.13 -3.03 13.31
CA LEU A 87 3.95 -2.22 12.39
C LEU A 87 5.38 -2.02 12.89
N VAL A 88 5.57 -1.67 14.16
CA VAL A 88 6.89 -1.47 14.77
C VAL A 88 7.66 -2.79 14.82
N LEU A 89 6.99 -3.91 15.10
CA LEU A 89 7.61 -5.23 15.10
C LEU A 89 8.21 -5.57 13.72
N TRP A 90 7.44 -5.36 12.64
CA TRP A 90 7.91 -5.63 11.29
C TRP A 90 8.92 -4.60 10.80
N ALA A 91 8.72 -3.31 11.10
CA ALA A 91 9.71 -2.27 10.81
C ALA A 91 11.05 -2.56 11.50
N GLY A 92 11.00 -2.99 12.77
CA GLY A 92 12.17 -3.41 13.53
C GLY A 92 12.85 -4.64 12.91
N TYR A 93 12.07 -5.63 12.48
CA TYR A 93 12.61 -6.79 11.77
C TYR A 93 13.33 -6.38 10.47
N PHE A 94 12.70 -5.59 9.60
CA PHE A 94 13.32 -5.16 8.34
C PHE A 94 14.55 -4.30 8.57
N PHE A 95 14.48 -3.36 9.52
CA PHE A 95 15.64 -2.57 9.92
C PHE A 95 16.79 -3.45 10.41
N ALA A 96 16.47 -4.46 11.22
CA ALA A 96 17.46 -5.36 11.75
C ALA A 96 18.10 -6.19 10.62
N VAL A 97 17.31 -6.76 9.71
CA VAL A 97 17.81 -7.55 8.57
C VAL A 97 18.75 -6.72 7.69
N ASP A 98 18.39 -5.47 7.44
CA ASP A 98 19.17 -4.54 6.63
C ASP A 98 20.52 -4.16 7.28
N HIS A 99 20.52 -3.90 8.60
CA HIS A 99 21.71 -3.41 9.28
C HIS A 99 22.66 -4.49 9.82
N PHE A 100 22.14 -5.68 10.13
CA PHE A 100 22.94 -6.73 10.79
C PHE A 100 23.21 -7.95 9.89
N GLY A 101 22.66 -8.00 8.68
CA GLY A 101 22.89 -9.09 7.71
C GLY A 101 22.25 -10.41 8.13
N GLU A 102 22.75 -11.55 7.64
CA GLU A 102 22.12 -12.88 7.79
C GLU A 102 22.19 -13.50 9.20
N LYS A 103 23.08 -12.98 10.05
CA LYS A 103 23.35 -13.52 11.39
C LYS A 103 23.44 -12.42 12.42
N PHE A 104 22.64 -12.55 13.47
CA PHE A 104 22.70 -11.71 14.65
C PHE A 104 23.50 -12.42 15.75
N THR A 105 24.52 -11.75 16.28
CA THR A 105 25.19 -12.22 17.50
C THR A 105 24.56 -11.55 18.71
N VAL A 106 23.96 -12.34 19.59
CA VAL A 106 23.45 -11.86 20.89
C VAL A 106 24.28 -12.52 21.98
N GLY A 107 25.28 -11.78 22.48
CA GLY A 107 26.29 -12.34 23.38
C GLY A 107 27.14 -13.39 22.67
N ASN A 108 27.08 -14.64 23.16
CA ASN A 108 27.84 -15.77 22.60
C ASN A 108 27.01 -16.65 21.64
N TYR A 109 25.78 -16.25 21.32
CA TYR A 109 24.88 -17.04 20.47
C TYR A 109 24.71 -16.38 19.10
N GLU A 110 24.85 -17.19 18.04
CA GLU A 110 24.52 -16.80 16.67
C GLU A 110 23.06 -17.15 16.37
N LEU A 111 22.20 -16.13 16.25
CA LEU A 111 20.84 -16.27 15.73
C LEU A 111 20.84 -16.04 14.21
N LYS A 112 20.25 -16.96 13.47
CA LYS A 112 19.95 -16.76 12.05
C LYS A 112 18.68 -15.91 11.89
N ASN A 113 18.62 -15.11 10.84
CA ASN A 113 17.46 -14.27 10.51
C ASN A 113 16.15 -15.05 10.39
N GLU A 114 16.23 -16.28 9.87
CA GLU A 114 15.07 -17.18 9.73
C GLU A 114 14.34 -17.38 11.06
N TYR A 115 15.07 -17.54 12.17
CA TYR A 115 14.46 -17.72 13.49
C TYR A 115 13.80 -16.44 13.99
N VAL A 116 14.39 -15.27 13.71
CA VAL A 116 13.78 -13.97 14.04
C VAL A 116 12.51 -13.75 13.23
N MET A 117 12.52 -14.10 11.94
CA MET A 117 11.34 -14.05 11.08
C MET A 117 10.22 -14.95 11.60
N TYR A 118 10.52 -16.21 11.93
CA TYR A 118 9.53 -17.13 12.50
C TYR A 118 8.97 -16.61 13.83
N PHE A 119 9.83 -16.03 14.67
CA PHE A 119 9.39 -15.39 15.91
C PHE A 119 8.43 -14.22 15.64
N CYS A 120 8.76 -13.32 14.70
CA CYS A 120 7.90 -12.21 14.31
C CYS A 120 6.55 -12.68 13.77
N ILE A 121 6.53 -13.74 12.94
CA ILE A 121 5.31 -14.34 12.42
C ILE A 121 4.45 -14.92 13.55
N VAL A 122 5.03 -15.77 14.40
CA VAL A 122 4.30 -16.39 15.52
C VAL A 122 3.75 -15.33 16.47
N LEU A 123 4.58 -14.33 16.82
CA LEU A 123 4.16 -13.22 17.68
C LEU A 123 3.04 -12.40 17.05
N THR A 124 3.12 -12.11 15.74
CA THR A 124 2.06 -11.42 15.00
C THR A 124 0.76 -12.22 15.02
N VAL A 125 0.81 -13.52 14.75
CA VAL A 125 -0.39 -14.39 14.73
C VAL A 125 -1.04 -14.44 16.11
N VAL A 126 -0.26 -14.71 17.16
CA VAL A 126 -0.76 -14.72 18.54
C VAL A 126 -1.37 -13.36 18.91
N TYR A 127 -0.68 -12.27 18.57
CA TYR A 127 -1.17 -10.92 18.83
C TYR A 127 -2.50 -10.65 18.12
N LEU A 128 -2.62 -10.98 16.84
CA LEU A 128 -3.84 -10.76 16.08
C LEU A 128 -5.01 -11.65 16.53
N ILE A 129 -4.74 -12.84 17.07
CA ILE A 129 -5.78 -13.69 17.69
C ILE A 129 -6.30 -13.02 18.97
N VAL A 130 -5.41 -12.51 19.82
CA VAL A 130 -5.78 -11.82 21.07
C VAL A 130 -6.50 -10.50 20.78
N PHE A 131 -6.02 -9.74 19.79
CA PHE A 131 -6.56 -8.45 19.38
C PHE A 131 -7.32 -8.58 18.05
N ASN A 132 -8.30 -9.48 18.00
CA ASN A 132 -9.09 -9.75 16.79
C ASN A 132 -9.82 -8.50 16.22
N THR A 133 -10.06 -7.49 17.05
CA THR A 133 -10.63 -6.20 16.67
C THR A 133 -9.79 -5.45 15.65
N ILE A 134 -8.47 -5.68 15.63
CA ILE A 134 -7.55 -5.13 14.64
C ILE A 134 -7.90 -5.63 13.25
N ILE A 135 -8.06 -6.95 13.09
CA ILE A 135 -8.42 -7.58 11.80
C ILE A 135 -9.77 -7.04 11.33
N VAL A 136 -10.78 -7.08 12.19
CA VAL A 136 -12.13 -6.60 11.82
C VAL A 136 -12.11 -5.13 11.42
N SER A 137 -11.41 -4.28 12.19
CA SER A 137 -11.29 -2.85 11.89
C SER A 137 -10.55 -2.59 10.58
N LEU A 138 -9.51 -3.37 10.29
CA LEU A 138 -8.76 -3.29 9.04
C LEU A 138 -9.66 -3.68 7.86
N MET A 139 -10.40 -4.79 7.97
CA MET A 139 -11.34 -5.24 6.92
C MET A 139 -12.44 -4.22 6.65
N VAL A 140 -13.00 -3.59 7.69
CA VAL A 140 -14.00 -2.53 7.55
C VAL A 140 -13.39 -1.31 6.84
N THR A 141 -12.20 -0.88 7.27
CA THR A 141 -11.52 0.29 6.68
C THR A 141 -11.19 0.05 5.20
N LEU A 142 -10.65 -1.13 4.88
CA LEU A 142 -10.35 -1.55 3.50
C LEU A 142 -11.62 -1.64 2.66
N SER A 143 -12.72 -2.18 3.21
CA SER A 143 -14.01 -2.23 2.51
C SER A 143 -14.51 -0.83 2.15
N LEU A 144 -14.43 0.12 3.10
CA LEU A 144 -14.84 1.50 2.85
C LEU A 144 -13.97 2.19 1.79
N TYR A 145 -12.64 1.99 1.86
CA TYR A 145 -11.71 2.47 0.85
C TYR A 145 -12.04 1.90 -0.53
N MET A 146 -12.25 0.58 -0.63
CA MET A 146 -12.58 -0.08 -1.89
C MET A 146 -13.91 0.42 -2.48
N VAL A 147 -14.94 0.60 -1.66
CA VAL A 147 -16.22 1.17 -2.10
C VAL A 147 -16.02 2.58 -2.65
N LEU A 148 -15.23 3.42 -1.98
CA LEU A 148 -14.92 4.77 -2.45
C LEU A 148 -14.20 4.75 -3.79
N VAL A 149 -13.13 3.95 -3.93
CA VAL A 149 -12.36 3.86 -5.18
C VAL A 149 -13.21 3.32 -6.31
N ILE A 150 -13.98 2.25 -6.08
CA ILE A 150 -14.87 1.67 -7.08
C ILE A 150 -15.94 2.69 -7.50
N ALA A 151 -16.59 3.34 -6.54
CA ALA A 151 -17.61 4.35 -6.83
C ALA A 151 -17.02 5.50 -7.66
N HIS A 152 -15.87 6.02 -7.26
CA HIS A 152 -15.18 7.08 -7.99
C HIS A 152 -14.83 6.64 -9.42
N THR A 153 -14.19 5.48 -9.55
CA THR A 153 -13.72 4.93 -10.81
C THR A 153 -14.86 4.61 -11.78
N LEU A 154 -16.02 4.17 -11.28
CA LEU A 154 -17.20 3.85 -12.08
C LEU A 154 -17.98 5.09 -12.52
N CYS A 155 -18.07 6.09 -11.63
CA CYS A 155 -18.89 7.27 -11.85
C CYS A 155 -18.14 8.40 -12.56
N TYR A 156 -16.81 8.46 -12.49
CA TYR A 156 -16.05 9.49 -13.18
C TYR A 156 -16.13 9.28 -14.70
N LYS A 157 -16.63 10.27 -15.44
CA LYS A 157 -16.82 10.19 -16.90
C LYS A 157 -15.46 10.14 -17.58
N ASP A 158 -15.37 9.33 -18.64
CA ASP A 158 -14.25 9.39 -19.56
C ASP A 158 -14.25 10.77 -20.23
N GLU A 159 -13.07 11.38 -20.40
CA GLU A 159 -12.96 12.53 -21.30
C GLU A 159 -13.37 12.09 -22.72
N PRO A 160 -14.11 12.91 -23.47
CA PRO A 160 -14.47 12.57 -24.84
C PRO A 160 -13.17 12.32 -25.62
N SER A 161 -13.00 11.12 -26.14
CA SER A 161 -11.87 10.82 -27.01
C SER A 161 -12.01 11.67 -28.27
N LEU A 162 -10.89 12.16 -28.81
CA LEU A 162 -10.87 12.93 -30.06
C LEU A 162 -11.44 12.15 -31.27
N GLU A 163 -11.71 10.85 -31.12
CA GLU A 163 -12.41 10.01 -32.10
C GLU A 163 -13.94 10.23 -32.12
N ASP A 164 -14.49 10.96 -31.14
CA ASP A 164 -15.93 11.24 -31.01
C ASP A 164 -16.33 12.65 -31.54
N ILE A 165 -15.41 13.37 -32.22
CA ILE A 165 -15.65 14.68 -32.87
C ILE A 165 -15.56 14.56 -34.39
#